data_AF-A0AAN4YEI8-F1
#
_entry.id   AF-A0AAN4YEI8-F1
#
_cell.length_a   1.000
_cell.length_b   1.000
_cell.length_c   1.000
_cell.angle_alpha   90.00
_cell.angle_beta   90.00
_cell.angle_gamma   90.00
#
_symmetry.space_group_name_H-M   'P 1'
#
loop_
_entity.id
_entity.type
_entity.pdbx_description
1 polymer ?
#
loop_
_entity_poly.entity_id
_entity_poly.type
_entity_poly.pdbx_seq_one_letter_code
_entity_poly.pdbx_strand_id
1 'polypeptide(L)' 'MRHIVDAAEATAKANGTYIPCQYCNYASPDQDPLASYGAENMERLKDIASKYDPDGVFQMLQSGGWLLSRVGSTE' A
#
# COMPACT_ATOMS: atom_id res chain seq x y z
N MET A 1 14.13 -13.65 0.58
CA MET A 1 15.33 -12.89 0.97
C MET A 1 14.89 -11.57 1.58
N ARG A 2 14.52 -11.58 2.88
CA ARG A 2 14.14 -10.41 3.71
C ARG A 2 14.46 -10.63 5.20
N HIS A 3 15.49 -11.44 5.51
CA HIS A 3 15.71 -12.01 6.85
C HIS A 3 15.67 -11.01 8.01
N ILE A 4 16.22 -9.80 7.85
CA ILE A 4 16.19 -8.76 8.89
C ILE A 4 14.76 -8.23 9.09
N VAL A 5 14.04 -7.94 8.00
CA VAL A 5 12.67 -7.42 8.08
C VAL A 5 11.74 -8.49 8.63
N ASP A 6 11.85 -9.73 8.15
CA ASP A 6 11.03 -10.85 8.63
C ASP A 6 11.24 -11.08 10.14
N ALA A 7 12.49 -11.03 10.60
CA ALA A 7 12.81 -11.16 12.03
C ALA A 7 12.26 -9.99 12.86
N ALA A 8 12.35 -8.76 12.35
CA ALA A 8 11.82 -7.58 13.02
C ALA A 8 10.28 -7.64 13.13
N GLU A 9 9.58 -8.00 12.04
CA GLU A 9 8.13 -8.15 12.04
C GLU A 9 7.68 -9.28 12.97
N ALA A 10 8.34 -10.44 12.93
CA ALA A 10 8.02 -11.57 13.81
C ALA A 10 8.20 -11.20 15.29
N THR A 11 9.28 -10.49 15.63
CA THR A 11 9.53 -10.01 16.99
C THR A 11 8.46 -9.01 17.44
N ALA A 12 8.10 -8.05 16.59
CA ALA A 12 7.07 -7.07 16.90
C ALA A 12 5.69 -7.73 17.08
N LYS A 13 5.35 -8.74 16.26
CA LYS A 13 4.11 -9.51 16.39
C LYS A 13 4.07 -10.30 17.70
N ALA A 14 5.17 -10.97 18.04
CA ALA A 14 5.29 -11.71 19.30
C ALA A 14 5.14 -10.81 20.54
N ASN A 15 5.61 -9.57 20.45
CA ASN A 15 5.51 -8.58 21.53
C ASN A 15 4.20 -7.78 21.53
N GLY A 16 3.30 -7.99 20.55
CA GLY A 16 2.07 -7.19 20.41
C GLY A 16 2.31 -5.72 20.02
N THR A 17 3.49 -5.40 19.48
CA THR A 17 3.89 -4.04 19.08
C THR A 17 3.92 -3.84 17.55
N TYR A 18 3.48 -4.84 16.78
CA TYR A 18 3.45 -4.76 15.33
C TYR A 18 2.41 -3.74 14.84
N ILE A 19 2.86 -2.85 13.95
CA ILE A 19 2.01 -1.89 13.27
C ILE A 19 1.83 -2.38 11.82
N PRO A 20 0.61 -2.73 11.38
CA PRO A 20 0.38 -3.26 10.04
C PRO A 20 0.47 -2.18 8.94
N CYS A 21 0.35 -0.91 9.30
CA CYS A 21 0.45 0.21 8.38
C CYS A 21 1.87 0.33 7.80
N GLN A 22 1.97 0.39 6.48
CA GLN A 22 3.21 0.52 5.73
C GLN A 22 3.30 1.90 5.09
N TYR A 23 4.43 2.56 5.28
CA TYR A 23 4.65 3.89 4.72
C TYR A 23 5.09 3.79 3.26
N CYS A 24 4.30 4.36 2.34
CA CYS A 24 4.46 4.18 0.90
C CYS A 24 5.83 4.61 0.36
N ASN A 25 6.43 5.66 0.92
CA ASN A 25 7.73 6.17 0.48
C ASN A 25 8.89 5.23 0.84
N TYR A 26 8.70 4.30 1.78
CA TYR A 26 9.71 3.30 2.19
C TYR A 26 9.27 1.86 1.93
N ALA A 27 8.18 1.68 1.18
CA ALA A 27 7.72 0.35 0.79
C ALA A 27 8.60 -0.22 -0.32
N SER A 28 8.98 -1.48 -0.15
CA SER A 28 9.70 -2.29 -1.15
C SER A 28 8.72 -2.81 -2.21
N PRO A 29 9.16 -3.13 -3.45
CA PRO A 29 8.27 -3.59 -4.53
C PRO A 29 7.42 -4.84 -4.21
N ASP A 30 7.82 -5.64 -3.23
CA ASP A 30 7.09 -6.83 -2.75
C ASP A 30 6.04 -6.52 -1.66
N GLN A 31 5.77 -5.23 -1.40
CA GLN A 31 4.79 -4.75 -0.43
C GLN A 31 3.61 -4.06 -1.11
N ASP A 32 2.49 -3.94 -0.38
CA ASP A 32 1.33 -3.13 -0.79
C ASP A 32 0.98 -2.14 0.32
N PRO A 33 1.56 -0.93 0.29
CA PRO A 33 1.30 0.06 1.32
C PRO A 33 -0.11 0.63 1.26
N LEU A 34 -0.77 0.65 0.09
CA LEU A 34 -2.12 1.17 -0.01
C LEU A 34 -3.12 0.22 0.67
N ALA A 35 -2.96 -1.10 0.48
CA ALA A 35 -3.77 -2.08 1.21
C ALA A 35 -3.62 -1.97 2.74
N SER A 36 -2.49 -1.46 3.22
CA SER A 36 -2.22 -1.30 4.66
C SER A 36 -3.01 -0.17 5.33
N TYR A 37 -3.62 0.75 4.56
CA TYR A 37 -4.33 1.91 5.11
C TYR A 37 -5.73 1.60 5.66
N GLY A 38 -6.24 0.39 5.42
CA GLY A 38 -7.56 -0.06 5.85
C GLY A 38 -8.70 0.33 4.90
N ALA A 39 -9.83 -0.36 5.04
CA ALA A 39 -10.95 -0.28 4.10
C ALA A 39 -11.52 1.14 3.94
N GLU A 40 -11.74 1.85 5.06
CA GLU A 40 -12.32 3.20 5.05
C GLU A 40 -11.44 4.20 4.28
N ASN A 41 -10.12 4.19 4.52
CA ASN A 41 -9.20 5.07 3.81
C ASN A 41 -9.12 4.69 2.32
N MET A 42 -9.21 3.40 2.00
CA MET A 42 -9.22 2.93 0.62
C MET A 42 -10.46 3.38 -0.15
N GLU A 43 -11.64 3.31 0.47
CA GLU A 43 -12.89 3.82 -0.12
C GLU A 43 -12.78 5.33 -0.33
N ARG A 44 -12.31 6.07 0.67
CA ARG A 44 -12.10 7.52 0.56
C ARG A 44 -11.14 7.89 -0.58
N LEU A 45 -10.03 7.16 -0.74
CA LEU A 45 -9.08 7.40 -1.83
C LEU A 45 -9.72 7.14 -3.20
N LYS A 46 -10.54 6.09 -3.33
CA LYS A 46 -11.29 5.80 -4.56
C LYS A 46 -12.28 6.92 -4.88
N ASP A 47 -13.04 7.39 -3.90
CA ASP A 47 -13.99 8.49 -4.09
C ASP A 47 -13.29 9.79 -4.54
N ILE A 48 -12.15 10.12 -3.91
CA ILE A 48 -11.33 11.28 -4.27
C ILE A 48 -10.80 11.12 -5.71
N ALA A 49 -10.27 9.95 -6.07
CA ALA A 49 -9.78 9.69 -7.41
C ALA A 49 -10.90 9.85 -8.46
N SER A 50 -12.07 9.26 -8.23
CA SER A 50 -13.22 9.41 -9.13
C SER A 50 -13.71 10.86 -9.25
N LYS A 51 -13.58 11.67 -8.19
CA LYS A 51 -14.00 13.08 -8.20
C LYS A 51 -13.03 13.98 -8.98
N TYR A 52 -11.73 13.79 -8.82
CA TYR A 52 -10.72 14.73 -9.30
C TYR A 52 -9.89 14.24 -10.49
N ASP A 53 -9.84 12.92 -10.72
CA ASP A 53 -9.19 12.30 -11.88
C ASP A 53 -10.15 11.27 -12.54
N PRO A 54 -11.32 11.72 -13.04
CA PRO A 54 -12.35 10.82 -13.60
C PRO A 54 -11.85 10.05 -14.83
N ASP A 55 -10.90 10.61 -15.58
CA ASP A 55 -10.30 9.96 -16.74
C ASP A 55 -9.14 9.03 -16.35
N GLY A 56 -8.77 8.97 -15.06
CA GLY A 56 -7.73 8.07 -14.54
C GLY A 56 -6.34 8.37 -15.09
N VAL A 57 -6.03 9.63 -15.40
CA VAL A 57 -4.75 10.07 -15.96
C VAL A 57 -3.57 9.55 -15.13
N PHE A 58 -3.67 9.66 -13.80
CA PHE A 58 -2.60 9.20 -12.88
C PHE A 58 -2.60 7.69 -12.67
N GLN A 59 -3.69 6.99 -13.03
CA GLN A 59 -3.73 5.53 -13.01
C GLN A 59 -3.21 4.91 -14.32
N MET A 60 -3.32 5.63 -15.44
CA MET A 60 -2.95 5.12 -16.77
C MET A 60 -1.57 5.58 -17.24
N LEU A 61 -1.23 6.86 -17.04
CA LEU A 61 0.00 7.44 -17.59
C LEU A 61 1.20 7.33 -16.64
N GLN A 62 0.96 7.04 -15.36
CA GLN A 62 2.03 6.80 -14.41
C GLN A 62 2.60 5.39 -14.61
N SER A 63 3.87 5.29 -14.97
CA SER A 63 4.55 4.02 -15.30
C SER A 63 5.04 3.21 -14.09
N GLY A 64 4.56 3.50 -12.87
CA GLY A 64 4.96 2.78 -11.66
C GLY A 64 4.45 3.40 -10.35
N GLY A 65 5.08 3.04 -9.24
CA GLY A 65 4.65 3.44 -7.90
C GLY A 65 3.38 2.73 -7.45
N TRP A 66 2.74 3.27 -6.42
CA TRP A 66 1.55 2.68 -5.81
C TRP A 66 0.27 3.21 -6.46
N LEU A 67 -0.32 2.42 -7.36
CA LEU A 67 -1.55 2.78 -8.07
C LEU A 67 -2.77 2.20 -7.37
N LEU A 68 -3.84 3.01 -7.24
CA LEU A 68 -5.11 2.57 -6.66
C LEU A 68 -5.75 1.43 -7.46
N SER A 69 -5.53 1.41 -8.77
CA SER A 69 -6.00 0.35 -9.68
C SER A 69 -5.28 -0.99 -9.49
N ARG A 70 -4.17 -1.02 -8.75
CA ARG A 70 -3.34 -2.21 -8.52
C ARG A 70 -3.28 -2.65 -7.05
N VAL A 71 -4.10 -2.07 -6.18
CA VAL A 71 -4.16 -2.48 -4.77
C VAL A 71 -4.61 -3.95 -4.70
N GLY A 72 -3.86 -4.77 -3.96
CA GLY A 72 -4.05 -6.21 -3.85
C GLY A 72 -3.53 -7.02 -5.03
N SER A 73 -2.98 -6.37 -6.07
CA SER A 73 -2.35 -7.05 -7.19
C SER A 73 -0.91 -7.41 -6.85
N THR A 74 -0.51 -8.64 -7.15
CA THR A 74 0.86 -9.15 -6.95
C THR A 74 1.73 -9.02 -8.21
N GLU A 75 1.40 -8.09 -9.12
CA GLU A 75 2.06 -7.89 -10.42
C GLU A 75 2.95 -6.65 -10.48
#